data_AF-A0A7C7TJ34-F1
#
_entry.id   AF-A0A7C7TJ34-F1
#
_cell.length_a   1.000
_cell.length_b   1.000
_cell.length_c   1.000
_cell.angle_alpha   90.00
_cell.angle_beta   90.00
_cell.angle_gamma   90.00
#
_symmetry.space_group_name_H-M   'P 1'
#
loop_
_entity.id
_entity.type
_entity.pdbx_description
1 polymer ?
#
loop_
_entity_poly.entity_id
_entity_poly.type
_entity_poly.pdbx_seq_one_letter_code
_entity_poly.pdbx_strand_id
1 'polypeptide(L)'
;MRYLWPLLFVGFIFLSIDFATQNTAEVTLLYTIDWLNLTFRSTRPLFVPLFFTLAWGILFCVVYFFLHHSVLLGQLRIQNTETRRLKRLVLLERDKVSNLELRIEELQQITERVQLQLESQTALLPSPEAPASQG
;
A
#
# COMPACT_ATOMS: atom_id res chain seq x y z
N MET A 1 15.62 -14.96 -4.63
CA MET A 1 15.66 -16.20 -3.84
C MET A 1 14.25 -16.72 -3.53
N ARG A 2 13.42 -17.09 -4.53
CA ARG A 2 12.01 -17.48 -4.30
C ARG A 2 11.83 -18.93 -3.79
N TYR A 3 12.86 -19.76 -3.92
CA TYR A 3 12.82 -21.20 -3.62
C TYR A 3 13.64 -21.63 -2.39
N LEU A 4 14.41 -20.72 -1.79
CA LEU A 4 15.26 -21.03 -0.65
C LEU A 4 14.46 -21.35 0.63
N TRP A 5 13.38 -20.60 0.86
CA TRP A 5 12.48 -20.81 2.00
C TRP A 5 11.76 -22.17 1.96
N PRO A 6 11.12 -22.58 0.83
CA PRO A 6 10.55 -23.92 0.71
C PRO A 6 11.56 -25.04 0.93
N LEU A 7 12.79 -24.88 0.42
CA LEU A 7 13.84 -25.90 0.56
C LEU A 7 14.27 -26.06 2.03
N LEU A 8 14.53 -24.95 2.72
CA LEU A 8 14.85 -24.95 4.16
C LEU A 8 13.71 -25.53 5.00
N PHE A 9 12.47 -25.25 4.60
CA PHE A 9 11.29 -25.76 5.26
C PHE A 9 11.13 -27.28 5.13
N VAL A 10 11.33 -27.83 3.92
CA VAL A 10 11.31 -29.29 3.71
C VAL A 10 12.48 -29.95 4.47
N GLY A 11 13.67 -29.35 4.45
CA GLY A 11 14.80 -29.82 5.24
C GLY A 11 14.52 -29.83 6.74
N PHE A 12 13.84 -28.80 7.25
CA PHE A 12 13.41 -28.72 8.64
C PHE A 12 12.40 -29.80 9.01
N ILE A 13 11.43 -30.09 8.14
CA ILE A 13 10.47 -31.20 8.36
C ILE A 13 11.20 -32.54 8.39
N PHE A 14 12.12 -32.78 7.46
CA PHE A 14 12.86 -34.04 7.39
C PHE A 14 13.74 -34.25 8.63
N LEU A 15 14.47 -33.20 9.04
CA LEU A 15 15.24 -33.19 10.29
C LEU A 15 14.35 -33.40 11.51
N SER A 16 13.13 -32.84 11.48
CA SER A 16 12.17 -32.97 12.57
C SER A 16 11.68 -34.41 12.75
N ILE A 17 11.36 -35.08 11.65
CA ILE A 17 10.96 -36.49 11.65
C ILE A 17 12.14 -37.34 12.11
N ASP A 18 13.32 -37.14 11.54
CA ASP A 18 14.52 -37.92 11.88
C ASP A 18 14.88 -37.78 13.37
N PHE A 19 14.87 -36.55 13.90
CA PHE A 19 15.11 -36.29 15.32
C PHE A 19 14.09 -36.95 16.24
N ALA A 20 12.80 -36.91 15.88
CA ALA A 20 11.73 -37.56 16.65
C ALA A 20 11.84 -39.09 16.63
N THR A 21 12.39 -39.66 15.56
CA THR A 21 12.52 -41.12 15.39
C THR A 21 13.75 -41.66 16.13
N GLN A 22 14.84 -40.89 16.19
CA GLN A 22 16.11 -41.30 16.80
C GLN A 22 16.19 -41.01 18.31
N ASN A 23 15.53 -39.97 18.83
CA ASN A 23 15.62 -39.59 20.25
C ASN A 23 14.43 -40.09 21.07
N THR A 24 14.37 -41.40 21.29
CA THR A 24 13.46 -42.06 22.24
C THR A 24 14.09 -42.28 23.61
N ALA A 25 15.19 -41.57 23.93
CA ALA A 25 15.82 -41.63 25.23
C ALA A 25 14.82 -41.22 26.33
N GLU A 26 14.50 -42.17 27.20
CA GLU A 26 13.56 -41.97 28.29
C GLU A 26 14.19 -41.09 29.38
N VAL A 27 13.53 -39.97 29.70
CA VAL A 27 13.94 -39.13 30.82
C VAL A 27 13.00 -39.44 31.98
N THR A 28 13.57 -39.91 33.09
CA THR A 28 12.82 -40.08 34.35
C THR A 28 12.71 -38.74 35.06
N LEU A 29 11.50 -38.18 35.06
CA LEU A 29 11.18 -37.00 35.87
C LEU A 29 10.63 -37.46 37.21
N LEU A 30 11.20 -36.92 38.28
CA LEU A 30 10.74 -37.11 39.63
C LEU A 30 10.11 -35.80 40.09
N TYR A 31 8.78 -35.78 40.21
CA TYR A 31 8.04 -34.66 40.74
C TYR A 31 7.70 -34.95 42.19
N THR A 32 8.26 -34.17 43.11
CA THR A 32 7.93 -34.21 44.54
C THR A 32 7.06 -33.01 44.85
N ILE A 33 5.81 -33.26 45.27
CA ILE A 33 4.92 -32.22 45.77
C ILE A 33 4.97 -32.30 47.29
N ASP A 34 5.88 -31.52 47.89
CA ASP A 34 6.20 -31.58 49.32
C ASP A 34 4.99 -31.27 50.22
N TRP A 35 4.06 -30.44 49.76
CA TRP A 35 2.85 -30.09 50.51
C TRP A 35 1.81 -31.22 50.57
N LEU A 36 1.78 -32.12 49.58
CA LEU A 36 0.87 -33.27 49.53
C LEU A 36 1.57 -34.61 49.82
N ASN A 37 2.88 -34.58 50.09
CA ASN A 37 3.74 -35.76 50.28
C ASN A 37 3.62 -36.79 49.14
N LEU A 38 3.35 -36.31 47.93
CA LEU A 38 3.10 -37.11 46.74
C LEU A 38 4.33 -37.09 45.86
N THR A 39 4.84 -38.28 45.54
CA THR A 39 5.96 -38.47 44.62
C THR A 39 5.47 -39.10 43.34
N PHE A 40 5.63 -38.39 42.22
CA PHE A 40 5.22 -38.86 40.91
C PHE A 40 6.46 -39.11 40.06
N ARG A 41 6.62 -40.36 39.62
CA ARG A 41 7.71 -40.77 38.72
C ARG A 41 7.13 -40.95 37.33
N SER A 42 7.52 -40.07 36.41
CA SER A 42 7.10 -40.13 35.01
C SER A 42 8.30 -40.44 34.14
N THR A 43 8.32 -41.62 33.53
CA THR A 43 9.33 -42.01 32.54
C THR A 43 8.71 -41.81 31.17
N ARG A 44 9.05 -40.70 30.50
CA ARG A 44 8.56 -40.41 29.14
C ARG A 44 9.67 -39.80 28.28
N PRO A 45 9.63 -40.01 26.96
CA PRO A 45 10.51 -39.30 26.04
C PRO A 45 10.04 -37.84 25.96
N LEU A 46 10.63 -36.95 26.77
CA LEU A 46 10.27 -35.52 26.83
C LEU A 46 10.73 -34.73 25.62
N PHE A 47 11.83 -35.17 25.01
CA PHE A 47 12.44 -34.48 23.88
C PHE A 47 11.52 -34.48 22.66
N VAL A 48 10.76 -35.56 22.44
CA VAL A 48 9.82 -35.67 21.32
C VAL A 48 8.68 -34.62 21.39
N PRO A 49 7.86 -34.53 22.46
CA PRO A 49 6.77 -33.55 22.54
C PRO A 49 7.28 -32.10 22.63
N LEU A 50 8.42 -31.84 23.29
CA LEU A 50 9.02 -30.49 23.30
C LEU A 50 9.47 -30.08 21.91
N PHE A 51 10.13 -30.99 21.19
CA PHE A 51 10.57 -30.73 19.83
C PHE A 51 9.38 -30.54 18.89
N PHE A 52 8.33 -31.35 18.99
CA PHE A 52 7.11 -31.18 18.21
C PHE A 52 6.41 -29.85 18.45
N THR A 53 6.27 -29.42 19.71
CA THR A 53 5.64 -28.12 20.02
C THR A 53 6.46 -26.96 19.49
N LEU A 54 7.79 -27.03 19.57
CA LEU A 54 8.69 -26.01 19.07
C LEU A 54 8.71 -25.97 17.54
N ALA A 55 8.77 -27.12 16.87
CA ALA A 55 8.69 -27.23 15.41
C ALA A 55 7.36 -26.72 14.87
N TRP A 56 6.24 -27.04 15.55
CA TRP A 56 4.93 -26.54 15.20
C TRP A 56 4.80 -25.02 15.41
N GLY A 57 5.41 -24.49 16.47
CA GLY A 57 5.49 -23.04 16.71
C GLY A 57 6.25 -22.31 15.60
N ILE A 58 7.39 -22.84 15.17
CA ILE A 58 8.17 -22.29 14.05
C ILE A 58 7.35 -22.37 12.75
N LEU A 59 6.75 -23.51 12.46
CA LEU A 59 5.87 -23.72 11.31
C LEU A 59 4.75 -22.67 11.27
N PHE A 60 4.08 -22.47 12.40
CA PHE A 60 3.00 -21.50 12.54
C PHE A 60 3.48 -20.08 12.28
N CYS A 61 4.61 -19.66 12.87
CA CYS A 61 5.21 -18.35 12.65
C CYS A 61 5.52 -18.09 11.16
N VAL A 62 6.10 -19.09 10.47
CA VAL A 62 6.45 -18.98 9.06
C VAL A 62 5.19 -18.86 8.19
N VAL A 63 4.20 -19.73 8.40
CA VAL A 63 2.94 -19.69 7.63
C VAL A 63 2.19 -18.37 7.87
N TYR A 64 2.11 -17.93 9.13
CA TYR A 64 1.49 -16.65 9.48
C TYR A 64 2.17 -15.48 8.78
N PHE A 65 3.51 -15.45 8.79
CA PHE A 65 4.29 -14.42 8.11
C PHE A 65 3.99 -14.39 6.60
N PHE A 66 3.96 -15.56 5.95
CA PHE A 66 3.64 -15.64 4.52
C PHE A 66 2.22 -15.18 4.20
N LEU A 67 1.22 -15.57 4.99
CA LEU A 67 -0.17 -15.15 4.78
C LEU A 67 -0.30 -13.64 4.96
N HIS A 68 0.20 -13.11 6.07
CA HIS A 68 0.13 -11.67 6.36
C HIS A 68 0.88 -10.85 5.31
N HIS A 69 2.08 -11.29 4.92
CA HIS A 69 2.86 -10.60 3.88
C HIS A 69 2.15 -10.64 2.52
N SER A 70 1.52 -11.77 2.17
CA SER A 70 0.76 -11.90 0.91
C SER A 70 -0.45 -10.95 0.87
N VAL A 71 -1.16 -10.78 1.99
CA VAL A 71 -2.25 -9.81 2.12
C VAL A 71 -1.72 -8.38 1.95
N LEU A 72 -0.59 -8.06 2.58
CA LEU A 72 0.07 -6.76 2.45
C LEU A 72 0.46 -6.45 1.00
N LEU A 73 1.00 -7.43 0.27
CA LEU A 73 1.31 -7.28 -1.16
C LEU A 73 0.04 -7.06 -2.00
N GLY A 74 -1.07 -7.70 -1.63
CA GLY A 74 -2.37 -7.49 -2.27
C GLY A 74 -2.85 -6.05 -2.12
N GLN A 75 -2.83 -5.53 -0.89
CA GLN A 75 -3.21 -4.14 -0.61
C GLN A 75 -2.28 -3.15 -1.32
N LEU A 76 -0.97 -3.40 -1.32
CA LEU A 76 0.01 -2.56 -2.02
C LEU A 76 -0.26 -2.51 -3.53
N ARG A 77 -0.65 -3.64 -4.15
CA ARG A 77 -1.03 -3.66 -5.58
C ARG A 77 -2.27 -2.81 -5.82
N ILE A 78 -3.30 -2.93 -5.00
CA ILE A 78 -4.53 -2.15 -5.13
C ILE A 78 -4.21 -0.66 -5.02
N GLN A 79 -3.48 -0.28 -3.96
CA GLN A 79 -3.07 1.11 -3.73
C GLN A 79 -2.24 1.69 -4.88
N ASN A 80 -1.32 0.90 -5.45
CA ASN A 80 -0.52 1.35 -6.60
C ASN A 80 -1.38 1.53 -7.86
N THR A 81 -2.41 0.69 -8.03
CA THR A 81 -3.36 0.82 -9.15
C THR A 81 -4.22 2.08 -9.02
N GLU A 82 -4.70 2.37 -7.81
CA GLU A 82 -5.43 3.59 -7.49
C GLU A 82 -4.58 4.84 -7.67
N THR A 83 -3.33 4.81 -7.19
CA THR A 83 -2.37 5.91 -7.35
C THR A 83 -2.12 6.22 -8.84
N ARG A 84 -2.00 5.18 -9.67
CA ARG A 84 -1.88 5.35 -11.13
C ARG A 84 -3.13 5.95 -11.76
N ARG A 85 -4.33 5.58 -11.29
CA ARG A 85 -5.59 6.16 -11.76
C ARG A 85 -5.70 7.64 -11.39
N LEU A 86 -5.42 7.98 -10.13
CA LEU A 86 -5.40 9.37 -9.67
C LEU A 86 -4.42 10.22 -10.49
N LYS A 87 -3.20 9.72 -10.71
CA LYS A 87 -2.19 10.43 -11.51
C LYS A 87 -2.68 10.73 -12.93
N ARG A 88 -3.42 9.82 -13.56
CA ARG A 88 -4.02 10.05 -14.88
C ARG A 88 -5.11 11.12 -14.85
N LEU A 89 -5.97 11.10 -13.82
CA LEU A 89 -7.04 12.09 -13.67
C LEU A 89 -6.46 13.49 -13.47
N VAL A 90 -5.44 13.64 -12.62
CA VAL A 90 -4.76 14.92 -12.37
C VAL A 90 -4.11 15.45 -13.65
N LEU A 91 -3.47 14.60 -14.45
CA LEU A 91 -2.91 15.02 -15.74
C LEU A 91 -3.99 15.51 -16.71
N LEU A 92 -5.11 14.80 -16.79
CA LEU A 92 -6.23 15.16 -17.67
C LEU A 92 -6.88 16.48 -17.22
N GLU A 93 -7.03 16.69 -15.92
CA GLU A 93 -7.54 17.95 -15.38
C GLU A 93 -6.59 19.11 -15.66
N ARG A 94 -5.27 18.89 -15.53
CA ARG A 94 -4.25 19.89 -15.89
C ARG A 94 -4.32 20.26 -17.38
N ASP A 95 -4.51 19.29 -18.27
CA ASP A 95 -4.65 19.54 -19.72
C ASP A 95 -5.94 20.30 -20.05
N LYS A 96 -7.02 20.08 -19.28
CA LYS A 96 -8.26 20.87 -19.43
C LYS A 96 -8.05 22.32 -18.99
N VAL A 97 -7.36 22.52 -17.86
CA VAL A 97 -7.05 23.87 -17.36
C VAL A 97 -6.19 24.63 -18.36
N SER A 98 -5.14 24.02 -18.90
CA SER A 98 -4.31 24.67 -19.93
C SER A 98 -5.09 24.98 -21.22
N ASN A 99 -6.01 24.11 -21.63
CA ASN A 99 -6.89 24.39 -22.77
C ASN A 99 -7.85 25.56 -22.51
N LEU A 100 -8.40 25.65 -21.30
CA LEU A 100 -9.24 26.77 -20.88
C LEU A 100 -8.46 28.09 -20.83
N GLU A 101 -7.22 28.08 -20.34
CA GLU A 101 -6.34 29.25 -20.35
C GLU A 101 -6.10 29.77 -21.78
N LEU A 102 -5.80 28.88 -22.74
CA LEU A 102 -5.67 29.26 -24.16
C LEU A 102 -6.95 29.88 -24.72
N ARG A 103 -8.11 29.29 -24.41
CA ARG A 103 -9.42 29.82 -24.85
C ARG A 103 -9.73 31.19 -24.24
N ILE A 104 -9.36 31.40 -22.98
CA ILE A 104 -9.50 32.71 -22.31
C ILE A 104 -8.62 33.74 -23.00
N GLU A 105 -7.39 33.39 -23.35
CA GLU A 105 -6.46 34.28 -24.06
C GLU A 105 -6.99 34.65 -25.47
N GLU A 106 -7.53 33.69 -26.22
CA GLU A 106 -8.22 33.93 -27.49
C GLU A 106 -9.43 34.89 -27.33
N LEU A 107 -10.26 34.65 -26.30
CA LEU A 107 -11.42 35.50 -26.00
C LEU A 107 -10.99 36.92 -25.64
N GLN A 108 -9.96 37.09 -24.81
CA GLN A 108 -9.40 38.40 -24.47
C GLN A 108 -8.90 39.12 -25.71
N GLN A 109 -8.17 38.44 -26.59
CA GLN A 109 -7.69 39.03 -27.84
C GLN A 109 -8.84 39.48 -28.75
N ILE A 110 -9.94 38.71 -28.83
CA ILE A 110 -11.13 39.12 -29.59
C ILE A 110 -11.78 40.33 -28.94
N THR A 111 -11.94 40.35 -27.61
CA THR A 111 -12.49 41.49 -26.88
C THR A 111 -11.68 42.76 -27.11
N GLU A 112 -10.34 42.67 -27.05
CA GLU A 112 -9.45 43.80 -27.35
C GLU A 112 -9.62 44.31 -28.78
N ARG A 113 -9.68 43.40 -29.77
CA ARG A 113 -9.93 43.78 -31.17
C ARG A 113 -11.29 44.46 -31.36
N VAL A 114 -12.33 43.96 -30.71
CA VAL A 114 -13.67 44.56 -30.76
C VAL A 114 -13.68 45.92 -30.07
N GLN A 115 -13.00 46.09 -28.93
CA GLN A 115 -12.86 47.38 -28.27
C GLN A 115 -12.14 48.39 -29.17
N LEU A 116 -11.03 48.01 -29.81
CA LEU A 116 -10.31 48.88 -30.74
C LEU A 116 -11.16 49.25 -31.96
N GLN A 117 -11.95 48.31 -32.51
CA GLN A 117 -12.89 48.61 -33.58
C GLN A 117 -14.00 49.55 -33.12
N LEU A 118 -14.53 49.38 -31.91
CA LEU A 118 -15.56 50.24 -31.34
C LEU A 118 -15.02 51.64 -31.06
N GLU A 119 -13.80 51.79 -30.52
CA GLU A 119 -13.13 53.09 -30.37
C GLU A 119 -12.89 53.75 -31.74
N SER A 120 -12.45 53.00 -32.74
CA SER A 120 -12.25 53.54 -34.10
C SER A 120 -13.55 54.02 -34.75
N GLN A 121 -14.68 53.32 -34.52
CA GLN A 121 -15.99 53.75 -34.99
C GLN A 121 -16.54 54.93 -34.18
N THR A 122 -16.29 54.97 -32.88
CA THR A 122 -16.71 56.08 -32.00
C THR A 122 -15.93 57.35 -32.33
N ALA A 123 -14.66 57.23 -32.75
CA ALA A 123 -13.86 58.34 -33.26
C ALA A 123 -14.28 58.84 -34.66
N LEU A 124 -15.07 58.06 -35.40
CA LEU A 124 -15.59 58.37 -36.74
C LEU A 124 -17.02 58.92 -36.75
N LEU A 125 -17.71 58.93 -35.60
CA LEU A 125 -18.97 59.65 -35.44
C LEU A 125 -18.66 61.13 -35.12
N PRO A 126 -19.07 62.09 -35.96
CA PRO A 126 -18.92 63.50 -35.62
C PRO A 126 -19.81 63.79 -34.41
N SER A 127 -19.20 64.36 -33.38
CA SER A 127 -19.92 65.05 -32.32
C SER A 127 -20.89 66.05 -32.96
N PRO A 128 -22.18 66.09 -32.59
CA PRO A 128 -23.04 67.18 -33.03
C PRO A 128 -22.57 68.48 -32.34
N GLU A 129 -21.81 69.29 -33.07
CA GLU A 129 -21.85 70.76 -32.95
C GLU A 129 -23.32 71.21 -33.05
N ALA A 130 -23.86 72.22 -32.37
CA ALA A 130 -23.46 73.15 -31.31
C ALA A 130 -24.82 73.74 -30.76
N PRO A 131 -24.91 74.81 -29.95
CA PRO A 131 -24.53 76.14 -30.46
C PRO A 131 -23.73 77.00 -29.48
N ALA A 132 -22.91 77.82 -30.12
CA ALA A 132 -22.26 79.00 -29.59
C ALA A 132 -23.25 79.95 -28.89
N SER A 133 -22.89 80.38 -27.69
CA SER A 133 -23.44 81.58 -27.06
C SER A 133 -22.71 82.80 -27.64
N GLN A 134 -23.41 83.58 -28.45
CA GLN A 134 -23.08 84.97 -28.75
C GLN A 134 -24.24 85.85 -28.26
N GLY A 135 -23.91 86.98 -27.65
CA GLY A 135 -24.84 88.09 -27.36
C GLY A 135 -25.00 88.38 -25.89
#